data_AF-A0A1M5Z3F7-F1
#
_entry.id   AF-A0A1M5Z3F7-F1
#
_cell.length_a   1.000
_cell.length_b   1.000
_cell.length_c   1.000
_cell.angle_alpha   90.00
_cell.angle_beta   90.00
_cell.angle_gamma   90.00
#
_symmetry.space_group_name_H-M   'P 1'
#
loop_
_entity.id
_entity.type
_entity.pdbx_description
1 polymer ?
#
loop_
_entity_poly.entity_id
_entity_poly.type
_entity_poly.pdbx_seq_one_letter_code
_entity_poly.pdbx_strand_id
1 'polypeptide(L)'
;MGWGNGRTKTGWKRAEPEVVAAIAAGAAQLPAAFLLWWFHSLAADAYGRGYGGGFGLACLFLFAPGYLPVLGLLHAWTNTLPGIILADLALARLRWPRWGRHLLGVTLIGVGWAAVTSLLWDWPFLAVALVLAALGVLPVLAMAYTRRKATGSTWSTGRTWSAGRPWSTWGVWWRAGVSSVALFVLAFAGAALADATGLIEEYEPPELSAAKVAGVWRGDDGAELRLLPGGRAESARMPAEGEFGSDEDMVVCDGAGTWAYATEGPYEARGRVVVRLSAGSGTDSGCGDETTWRVSGTDRAPELFVIFGDPDGGELRILKRDAAR
;
A
#
# COMPACT_ATOMS: atom_id res chain seq x y z
N MET A 1 4.57 -49.02 42.40
CA MET A 1 3.76 -48.04 41.64
C MET A 1 4.69 -46.91 41.22
N GLY A 2 5.19 -46.95 39.99
CA GLY A 2 6.17 -46.00 39.48
C GLY A 2 5.50 -44.72 38.99
N TRP A 3 5.80 -43.60 39.64
CA TRP A 3 5.47 -42.27 39.14
C TRP A 3 6.40 -41.97 37.96
N GLY A 4 5.85 -42.08 36.75
CA GLY A 4 6.55 -41.76 35.52
C GLY A 4 6.90 -40.28 35.48
N ASN A 5 8.19 -40.00 35.32
CA ASN A 5 8.76 -38.69 35.09
C ASN A 5 8.09 -37.99 33.90
N GLY A 6 7.07 -37.16 34.17
CA GLY A 6 6.50 -36.18 33.25
C GLY A 6 7.48 -35.05 32.98
N ARG A 7 8.60 -35.35 32.34
CA ARG A 7 9.57 -34.37 31.86
C ARG A 7 9.13 -33.86 30.48
N THR A 8 7.98 -33.20 30.38
CA THR A 8 7.72 -32.30 29.26
C THR A 8 8.51 -31.02 29.50
N LYS A 9 9.82 -31.08 29.24
CA LYS A 9 10.60 -29.87 28.99
C LYS A 9 10.04 -29.26 27.70
N THR A 10 9.05 -28.38 27.84
CA THR A 10 8.70 -27.35 26.86
C THR A 10 9.87 -26.38 26.75
N GLY A 11 10.97 -26.88 26.20
CA GLY A 11 12.17 -26.12 25.98
C GLY A 11 11.95 -25.22 24.78
N TRP A 12 11.55 -23.98 25.03
CA TRP A 12 11.72 -22.82 24.13
C TRP A 12 13.15 -22.62 23.60
N LYS A 13 14.11 -23.51 23.90
CA LYS A 13 15.54 -23.33 23.66
C LYS A 13 15.98 -23.52 22.20
N ARG A 14 15.10 -23.95 21.29
CA ARG A 14 15.31 -23.83 19.84
C ARG A 14 13.97 -23.54 19.19
N ALA A 15 13.87 -22.41 18.48
CA ALA A 15 12.75 -22.18 17.58
C ALA A 15 12.62 -23.40 16.65
N GLU A 16 11.42 -23.95 16.54
CA GLU A 16 11.17 -25.09 15.67
C GLU A 16 11.62 -24.73 14.25
N PRO A 17 12.32 -25.62 13.52
CA PRO A 17 12.86 -25.32 12.19
C PRO A 17 11.78 -24.88 11.19
N GLU A 18 10.54 -25.29 11.44
CA GLU A 18 9.35 -24.87 10.68
C GLU A 18 9.05 -23.38 10.90
N VAL A 19 9.05 -22.91 12.16
CA VAL A 19 8.82 -21.49 12.49
C VAL A 19 9.93 -20.61 11.89
N VAL A 20 11.18 -21.06 11.96
CA VAL A 20 12.31 -20.37 11.31
C VAL A 20 12.10 -20.28 9.80
N ALA A 21 11.62 -21.34 9.16
CA ALA A 21 11.33 -21.36 7.72
C ALA A 21 10.18 -20.41 7.35
N ALA A 22 9.12 -20.34 8.17
CA ALA A 22 8.03 -19.39 7.98
C ALA A 22 8.53 -17.93 8.04
N ILE A 23 9.33 -17.60 9.05
CA ILE A 23 9.91 -16.27 9.25
C ILE A 23 10.80 -15.89 8.06
N ALA A 24 11.71 -16.78 7.67
CA ALA A 24 12.65 -16.53 6.59
C ALA A 24 11.94 -16.38 5.22
N ALA A 25 10.93 -17.23 4.95
CA ALA A 25 10.12 -17.10 3.74
C ALA A 25 9.26 -15.82 3.75
N GLY A 26 8.71 -15.47 4.92
CA GLY A 26 7.99 -14.22 5.13
C GLY A 26 8.87 -13.00 4.86
N ALA A 27 10.12 -13.01 5.34
CA ALA A 27 11.09 -11.96 5.05
C ALA A 27 11.45 -11.90 3.55
N ALA A 28 11.63 -13.06 2.91
CA ALA A 28 12.11 -13.14 1.52
C ALA A 28 11.14 -12.55 0.49
N GLN A 29 9.84 -12.63 0.72
CA GLN A 29 8.83 -12.13 -0.23
C GLN A 29 8.58 -10.62 -0.14
N LEU A 30 8.96 -9.97 0.98
CA LEU A 30 8.61 -8.56 1.22
C LEU A 30 9.20 -7.59 0.19
N PRO A 31 10.45 -7.74 -0.29
CA PRO A 31 10.97 -6.87 -1.34
C PRO A 31 10.17 -6.94 -2.64
N ALA A 32 9.72 -8.15 -3.02
CA ALA A 32 8.88 -8.33 -4.21
C ALA A 32 7.47 -7.74 -4.00
N ALA A 33 6.87 -7.94 -2.83
CA ALA A 33 5.57 -7.36 -2.49
C ALA A 33 5.64 -5.82 -2.47
N PHE A 34 6.69 -5.25 -1.90
CA PHE A 34 6.95 -3.82 -1.90
C PHE A 34 7.13 -3.27 -3.32
N LEU A 35 7.88 -3.97 -4.17
CA LEU A 35 8.07 -3.57 -5.57
C LEU A 35 6.73 -3.55 -6.34
N LEU A 36 5.90 -4.58 -6.18
CA LEU A 36 4.59 -4.63 -6.83
C LEU A 36 3.67 -3.51 -6.33
N TRP A 37 3.70 -3.23 -5.03
CA TRP A 37 3.00 -2.08 -4.44
C TRP A 37 3.53 -0.75 -5.00
N TRP A 38 4.84 -0.60 -5.16
CA TRP A 38 5.46 0.57 -5.76
C TRP A 38 4.98 0.78 -7.20
N PHE A 39 5.03 -0.24 -8.05
CA PHE A 39 4.50 -0.15 -9.42
C PHE A 39 3.01 0.19 -9.44
N HIS A 40 2.21 -0.41 -8.54
CA HIS A 40 0.81 -0.06 -8.41
C HIS A 40 0.60 1.40 -8.01
N SER A 41 1.47 1.96 -7.16
CA SER A 41 1.43 3.37 -6.77
C SER A 41 1.80 4.34 -7.89
N LEU A 42 2.58 3.90 -8.89
CA LEU A 42 2.88 4.71 -10.08
C LEU A 42 1.66 4.88 -11.00
N ALA A 43 0.73 3.93 -10.97
CA ALA A 43 -0.54 4.01 -11.70
C ALA A 43 -1.59 4.91 -10.99
N ALA A 44 -1.27 5.43 -9.80
CA ALA A 44 -2.13 6.35 -9.06
C ALA A 44 -1.56 7.77 -9.10
N ASP A 45 -2.44 8.78 -9.07
CA ASP A 45 -1.97 10.17 -8.95
C ASP A 45 -1.41 10.40 -7.55
N ALA A 46 -0.12 10.70 -7.45
CA ALA A 46 0.50 11.10 -6.20
C ALA A 46 0.19 12.57 -5.84
N TYR A 47 -0.68 13.25 -6.58
CA TYR A 47 -1.03 14.66 -6.40
C TYR A 47 0.22 15.55 -6.38
N GLY A 48 1.19 15.26 -7.25
CA GLY A 48 2.47 15.98 -7.29
C GLY A 48 3.42 15.69 -6.12
N ARG A 49 3.05 14.85 -5.15
CA ARG A 49 3.98 14.29 -4.15
C ARG A 49 4.76 13.15 -4.77
N GLY A 50 5.63 13.48 -5.72
CA GLY A 50 6.56 12.52 -6.26
C GLY A 50 7.52 12.09 -5.16
N TYR A 51 7.55 10.79 -4.84
CA TYR A 51 8.64 10.26 -4.05
C TYR A 51 9.94 10.52 -4.83
N GLY A 52 10.93 11.18 -4.21
CA GLY A 52 12.33 11.17 -4.65
C GLY A 52 12.92 9.75 -4.56
N GLY A 53 12.30 8.82 -5.28
CA GLY A 53 12.23 7.41 -4.94
C GLY A 53 13.56 6.69 -5.04
N GLY A 54 14.47 7.15 -5.90
CA GLY A 54 15.77 6.51 -6.10
C GLY A 54 16.61 6.42 -4.81
N PHE A 55 16.67 7.50 -4.03
CA PHE A 55 17.44 7.51 -2.79
C PHE A 55 16.76 6.68 -1.69
N GLY A 56 15.44 6.83 -1.52
CA GLY A 56 14.65 6.03 -0.58
C GLY A 56 14.73 4.54 -0.86
N LEU A 57 14.63 4.13 -2.13
CA LEU A 57 14.81 2.76 -2.58
C LEU A 57 16.23 2.25 -2.30
N ALA A 58 17.26 3.05 -2.59
CA ALA A 58 18.65 2.68 -2.31
C ALA A 58 18.87 2.43 -0.80
N CYS A 59 18.34 3.30 0.06
CA CYS A 59 18.37 3.11 1.51
C CYS A 59 17.60 1.86 1.94
N LEU A 60 16.41 1.63 1.38
CA LEU A 60 15.60 0.45 1.65
C LEU A 60 16.39 -0.85 1.37
N PHE A 61 17.07 -0.94 0.22
CA PHE A 61 17.88 -2.13 -0.10
C PHE A 61 19.15 -2.25 0.74
N LEU A 62 19.83 -1.13 1.02
CA LEU A 62 21.05 -1.14 1.83
C LEU A 62 20.81 -1.68 3.24
N PHE A 63 19.69 -1.30 3.87
CA PHE A 63 19.35 -1.72 5.23
C PHE A 63 18.47 -2.99 5.30
N ALA A 64 18.11 -3.56 4.15
CA ALA A 64 17.26 -4.75 4.06
C ALA A 64 17.73 -5.92 4.95
N PRO A 65 19.03 -6.25 5.05
CA PRO A 65 19.47 -7.33 5.93
C PRO A 65 19.13 -7.12 7.41
N GLY A 66 19.01 -5.86 7.85
CA GLY A 66 18.69 -5.51 9.24
C GLY A 66 17.20 -5.61 9.56
N TYR A 67 16.32 -5.05 8.73
CA TYR A 67 14.89 -4.98 9.04
C TYR A 67 14.07 -6.15 8.48
N LEU A 68 14.47 -6.80 7.37
CA LEU A 68 13.69 -7.89 6.77
C LEU A 68 13.46 -9.08 7.72
N PRO A 69 14.46 -9.51 8.53
CA PRO A 69 14.20 -10.57 9.52
C PRO A 69 13.15 -10.17 10.57
N VAL A 70 13.15 -8.90 10.98
CA VAL A 70 12.18 -8.36 11.94
C VAL A 70 10.79 -8.32 11.31
N LEU A 71 10.66 -7.83 10.08
CA LEU A 71 9.38 -7.83 9.36
C LEU A 71 8.86 -9.25 9.09
N GLY A 72 9.73 -10.18 8.73
CA GLY A 72 9.37 -11.60 8.57
C GLY A 72 8.86 -12.22 9.88
N LEU A 73 9.46 -11.84 11.01
CA LEU A 73 9.00 -12.26 12.34
C LEU A 73 7.64 -11.67 12.67
N LEU A 74 7.46 -10.36 12.47
CA LEU A 74 6.18 -9.68 12.68
C LEU A 74 5.08 -10.30 11.82
N HIS A 75 5.34 -10.52 10.53
CA HIS A 75 4.41 -11.19 9.63
C HIS A 75 4.05 -12.61 10.10
N ALA A 76 5.04 -13.37 10.60
CA ALA A 76 4.77 -14.69 11.16
C ALA A 76 3.88 -14.60 12.41
N TRP A 77 4.09 -13.61 13.28
CA TRP A 77 3.32 -13.41 14.51
C TRP A 77 1.89 -12.92 14.28
N THR A 78 1.68 -12.02 13.32
CA THR A 78 0.37 -11.41 13.07
C THR A 78 -0.52 -12.26 12.17
N ASN A 79 0.08 -13.08 11.30
CA ASN A 79 -0.65 -13.80 10.26
C ASN A 79 -0.41 -15.32 10.34
N THR A 80 0.82 -15.76 10.13
CA THR A 80 1.13 -17.19 9.92
C THR A 80 0.84 -18.04 11.16
N LEU A 81 1.37 -17.67 12.34
CA LEU A 81 1.24 -18.43 13.58
C LEU A 81 -0.20 -18.47 14.11
N PRO A 82 -0.94 -17.34 14.20
CA PRO A 82 -2.36 -17.39 14.54
C PRO A 82 -3.16 -18.26 13.57
N GLY A 83 -2.85 -18.22 12.26
CA GLY A 83 -3.52 -19.03 11.26
C GLY A 83 -3.27 -20.53 11.43
N ILE A 84 -2.04 -20.91 11.82
CA ILE A 84 -1.71 -22.31 12.15
C ILE A 84 -2.44 -22.77 13.41
N ILE A 85 -2.47 -21.93 14.46
CA ILE A 85 -3.19 -22.22 15.70
C ILE A 85 -4.69 -22.40 15.40
N LEU A 86 -5.28 -21.49 14.63
CA LEU A 86 -6.67 -21.59 14.18
C LEU A 86 -6.90 -22.89 13.39
N ALA A 87 -6.00 -23.25 12.48
CA ALA A 87 -6.13 -24.46 11.68
C ALA A 87 -5.97 -25.77 12.49
N ASP A 88 -5.12 -25.77 13.51
CA ASP A 88 -4.90 -26.92 14.36
C ASP A 88 -6.00 -27.05 15.45
N LEU A 89 -6.65 -25.95 15.86
CA LEU A 89 -7.75 -25.97 16.84
C LEU A 89 -9.13 -26.13 16.19
N ALA A 90 -9.47 -25.27 15.24
CA ALA A 90 -10.82 -25.19 14.66
C ALA A 90 -11.00 -26.07 13.42
N LEU A 91 -9.93 -26.28 12.64
CA LEU A 91 -10.00 -27.01 11.36
C LEU A 91 -9.52 -28.47 11.47
N ALA A 92 -9.17 -28.95 12.67
CA ALA A 92 -8.66 -30.30 12.89
C ALA A 92 -9.59 -31.42 12.41
N ARG A 93 -10.90 -31.16 12.38
CA ARG A 93 -11.91 -32.13 11.93
C ARG A 93 -11.96 -32.31 10.42
N LEU A 94 -11.39 -31.39 9.64
CA LEU A 94 -11.33 -31.51 8.19
C LEU A 94 -10.34 -32.60 7.80
N ARG A 95 -10.75 -33.54 6.93
CA ARG A 95 -9.90 -34.64 6.42
C ARG A 95 -8.84 -34.17 5.42
N TRP A 96 -8.52 -32.88 5.41
CA TRP A 96 -7.60 -32.27 4.47
C TRP A 96 -6.14 -32.45 4.90
N PRO A 97 -5.20 -32.45 3.93
CA PRO A 97 -3.78 -32.36 4.23
C PRO A 97 -3.49 -31.19 5.17
N ARG A 98 -2.56 -31.38 6.11
CA ARG A 98 -2.23 -30.35 7.12
C ARG A 98 -1.88 -28.99 6.50
N TRP A 99 -1.11 -29.00 5.41
CA TRP A 99 -0.76 -27.78 4.68
C TRP A 99 -1.98 -27.04 4.13
N GLY A 100 -3.01 -27.76 3.66
CA GLY A 100 -4.25 -27.17 3.17
C GLY A 100 -5.06 -26.53 4.29
N ARG A 101 -5.11 -27.17 5.47
CA ARG A 101 -5.73 -26.58 6.66
C ARG A 101 -5.00 -25.33 7.13
N HIS A 102 -3.67 -25.37 7.14
CA HIS A 102 -2.83 -24.22 7.52
C HIS A 102 -3.00 -23.05 6.54
N LEU A 103 -3.06 -23.31 5.23
CA LEU A 103 -3.38 -22.27 4.24
C LEU A 103 -4.75 -21.65 4.52
N LEU A 104 -5.79 -22.46 4.71
CA LEU A 104 -7.12 -21.94 5.04
C LEU A 104 -7.12 -21.11 6.33
N GLY A 105 -6.43 -21.57 7.37
CA GLY A 105 -6.30 -20.82 8.63
C GLY A 105 -5.62 -19.46 8.45
N VAL A 106 -4.51 -19.40 7.70
CA VAL A 106 -3.81 -18.13 7.42
C VAL A 106 -4.65 -17.22 6.52
N THR A 107 -5.36 -17.78 5.52
CA THR A 107 -6.32 -17.01 4.71
C THR A 107 -7.42 -16.39 5.57
N LEU A 108 -7.99 -17.11 6.53
CA LEU A 108 -9.02 -16.58 7.42
C LEU A 108 -8.50 -15.46 8.33
N ILE A 109 -7.27 -15.58 8.84
CA ILE A 109 -6.62 -14.50 9.60
C ILE A 109 -6.38 -13.28 8.71
N GLY A 110 -5.88 -13.47 7.48
CA GLY A 110 -5.72 -12.40 6.50
C GLY A 110 -7.02 -11.68 6.16
N VAL A 111 -8.13 -12.41 6.00
CA VAL A 111 -9.47 -11.86 5.80
C VAL A 111 -9.93 -11.04 7.01
N GLY A 112 -9.65 -11.52 8.24
CA GLY A 112 -9.94 -10.77 9.46
C GLY A 112 -9.18 -9.44 9.52
N TRP A 113 -7.90 -9.43 9.17
CA TRP A 113 -7.11 -8.20 9.05
C TRP A 113 -7.61 -7.28 7.95
N ALA A 114 -8.04 -7.82 6.81
CA ALA A 114 -8.63 -7.02 5.74
C ALA A 114 -9.91 -6.30 6.19
N ALA A 115 -10.75 -6.96 7.00
CA ALA A 115 -11.93 -6.33 7.59
C ALA A 115 -11.55 -5.16 8.51
N VAL A 116 -10.55 -5.34 9.37
CA VAL A 116 -10.03 -4.27 10.23
C VAL A 116 -9.52 -3.11 9.38
N THR A 117 -8.76 -3.37 8.33
CA THR A 117 -8.20 -2.30 7.50
C THR A 117 -9.26 -1.55 6.70
N SER A 118 -10.27 -2.25 6.20
CA SER A 118 -11.39 -1.61 5.51
C SER A 118 -12.23 -0.75 6.43
N LEU A 119 -12.40 -1.14 7.70
CA LEU A 119 -13.16 -0.36 8.67
C LEU A 119 -12.42 0.88 9.17
N LEU A 120 -11.08 0.83 9.24
CA LEU A 120 -10.27 1.92 9.79
C LEU A 120 -9.74 2.89 8.73
N TRP A 121 -9.56 2.43 7.49
CA TRP A 121 -8.93 3.22 6.42
C TRP A 121 -9.69 3.19 5.10
N ASP A 122 -10.92 2.65 5.07
CA ASP A 122 -11.78 2.54 3.86
C ASP A 122 -11.10 1.83 2.67
N TRP A 123 -10.11 0.98 2.95
CA TRP A 123 -9.41 0.23 1.91
C TRP A 123 -10.32 -0.83 1.27
N PRO A 124 -10.15 -1.11 -0.04
CA PRO A 124 -10.97 -2.10 -0.75
C PRO A 124 -10.78 -3.50 -0.16
N PHE A 125 -11.79 -3.98 0.57
CA PHE A 125 -11.75 -5.22 1.35
C PHE A 125 -11.24 -6.41 0.55
N LEU A 126 -11.79 -6.63 -0.64
CA LEU A 126 -11.45 -7.79 -1.46
C LEU A 126 -9.97 -7.76 -1.89
N ALA A 127 -9.46 -6.59 -2.27
CA ALA A 127 -8.06 -6.45 -2.68
C ALA A 127 -7.12 -6.71 -1.50
N VAL A 128 -7.39 -6.12 -0.33
CA VAL A 128 -6.58 -6.33 0.87
C VAL A 128 -6.63 -7.78 1.34
N ALA A 129 -7.81 -8.41 1.32
CA ALA A 129 -7.97 -9.81 1.70
C ALA A 129 -7.15 -10.75 0.80
N LEU A 130 -7.15 -10.52 -0.52
CA LEU A 130 -6.38 -11.31 -1.48
C LEU A 130 -4.87 -11.13 -1.27
N VAL A 131 -4.40 -9.90 -1.06
CA VAL A 131 -2.98 -9.61 -0.79
C VAL A 131 -2.52 -10.29 0.51
N LEU A 132 -3.26 -10.13 1.60
CA LEU A 132 -2.89 -10.73 2.90
C LEU A 132 -2.95 -12.26 2.86
N ALA A 133 -3.92 -12.84 2.13
CA ALA A 133 -3.98 -14.28 1.91
C ALA A 133 -2.78 -14.77 1.08
N ALA A 134 -2.40 -14.06 0.02
CA ALA A 134 -1.26 -14.40 -0.83
C ALA A 134 0.08 -14.36 -0.05
N LEU A 135 0.28 -13.35 0.79
CA LEU A 135 1.45 -13.25 1.67
C LEU A 135 1.55 -14.41 2.68
N GLY A 136 0.43 -15.05 3.02
CA GLY A 136 0.39 -16.24 3.86
C GLY A 136 0.89 -17.54 3.20
N VAL A 137 0.88 -17.60 1.87
CA VAL A 137 1.12 -18.85 1.13
C VAL A 137 2.57 -19.32 1.27
N LEU A 138 3.55 -18.46 0.96
CA LEU A 138 4.96 -18.83 0.98
C LEU A 138 5.45 -19.30 2.36
N PRO A 139 5.14 -18.61 3.48
CA PRO A 139 5.47 -19.08 4.82
C PRO A 139 4.92 -20.47 5.14
N VAL A 140 3.65 -20.73 4.83
CA VAL A 140 3.01 -22.04 5.09
C VAL A 140 3.63 -23.15 4.24
N LEU A 141 3.92 -22.87 2.95
CA LEU A 141 4.58 -23.82 2.08
C LEU A 141 6.02 -24.11 2.52
N ALA A 142 6.76 -23.09 2.99
CA ALA A 142 8.11 -23.25 3.52
C ALA A 142 8.14 -24.14 4.78
N MET A 143 7.17 -23.97 5.67
CA MET A 143 6.97 -24.89 6.80
C MET A 143 6.68 -26.32 6.34
N ALA A 144 5.71 -26.49 5.44
CA ALA A 144 5.32 -27.80 4.94
C ALA A 144 6.50 -28.52 4.27
N TYR A 145 7.32 -27.78 3.52
CA TYR A 145 8.51 -28.30 2.86
C TYR A 145 9.60 -28.73 3.85
N THR A 146 9.92 -27.89 4.85
CA THR A 146 10.93 -28.22 5.87
C THR A 146 10.50 -29.40 6.74
N ARG A 147 9.21 -29.46 7.10
CA ARG A 147 8.61 -30.61 7.80
C ARG A 147 8.77 -31.89 6.98
N ARG A 148 8.32 -31.91 5.71
CA ARG A 148 8.43 -33.09 4.83
C ARG A 148 9.87 -33.60 4.73
N LYS A 149 10.84 -32.68 4.66
CA LYS A 149 12.25 -33.03 4.59
C LYS A 149 12.78 -33.63 5.89
N ALA A 150 12.37 -33.09 7.03
CA ALA A 150 12.74 -33.61 8.34
C ALA A 150 12.10 -34.98 8.64
N THR A 151 10.89 -35.23 8.13
CA THR A 151 10.14 -36.48 8.42
C THR A 151 10.57 -37.67 7.56
N GLY A 152 11.42 -37.50 6.54
CA GLY A 152 12.03 -38.60 5.76
C GLY A 152 11.04 -39.71 5.38
N SER A 153 10.38 -39.59 4.22
CA SER A 153 9.41 -40.56 3.67
C SER A 153 9.73 -42.02 4.03
N THR A 154 9.07 -42.56 5.06
CA THR A 154 9.10 -43.97 5.42
C THR A 154 8.17 -44.69 4.44
N TRP A 155 8.62 -44.90 3.20
CA TRP A 155 7.89 -45.70 2.24
C TRP A 155 8.17 -47.19 2.50
N SER A 156 7.16 -48.02 2.27
CA SER A 156 7.03 -49.44 2.63
C SER A 156 8.04 -50.42 1.99
N THR A 157 9.12 -49.93 1.39
CA THR A 157 10.10 -50.72 0.64
C THR A 157 11.33 -51.12 1.45
N GLY A 158 11.33 -50.95 2.78
CA GLY A 158 12.41 -51.41 3.68
C GLY A 158 13.76 -50.70 3.48
N ARG A 159 13.86 -49.78 2.51
CA ARG A 159 15.02 -48.92 2.28
C ARG A 159 14.76 -47.59 2.96
N THR A 160 15.16 -47.49 4.23
CA THR A 160 15.20 -46.21 4.94
C THR A 160 16.19 -45.30 4.23
N TRP A 161 15.71 -44.45 3.32
CA TRP A 161 16.49 -43.29 2.91
C TRP A 161 16.73 -42.48 4.19
N SER A 162 18.00 -42.25 4.51
CA SER A 162 18.40 -41.42 5.64
C SER A 162 17.61 -40.12 5.58
N ALA A 163 16.77 -39.88 6.59
CA ALA A 163 16.04 -38.63 6.75
C ALA A 163 17.04 -37.50 6.49
N GLY A 164 16.83 -36.74 5.40
CA GLY A 164 17.81 -35.77 4.94
C GLY A 164 18.12 -34.82 6.08
N ARG A 165 19.42 -34.60 6.35
CA ARG A 165 19.87 -33.74 7.46
C ARG A 165 19.03 -32.45 7.45
N PRO A 166 18.31 -32.14 8.55
CA PRO A 166 17.48 -30.94 8.60
C PRO A 166 18.37 -29.75 8.29
N TRP A 167 17.82 -28.79 7.54
CA TRP A 167 18.57 -27.60 7.20
C TRP A 167 19.02 -26.90 8.48
N SER A 168 20.28 -26.49 8.51
CA SER A 168 20.72 -25.55 9.54
C SER A 168 19.91 -24.26 9.39
N THR A 169 19.67 -23.57 10.50
CA THR A 169 19.04 -22.24 10.51
C THR A 169 19.68 -21.32 9.48
N TRP A 170 21.02 -21.32 9.42
CA TRP A 170 21.78 -20.57 8.42
C TRP A 170 21.45 -20.96 6.98
N GLY A 171 21.33 -22.26 6.69
CA GLY A 171 20.97 -22.76 5.37
C GLY A 171 19.53 -22.45 4.95
N VAL A 172 18.63 -22.17 5.90
CA VAL A 172 17.28 -21.65 5.62
C VAL A 172 17.38 -20.18 5.20
N TRP A 173 18.07 -19.36 6.00
CA TRP A 173 18.25 -17.93 5.71
C TRP A 173 18.99 -17.66 4.40
N TRP A 174 20.05 -18.41 4.09
CA TRP A 174 20.76 -18.27 2.83
C TRP A 174 19.84 -18.52 1.62
N ARG A 175 19.04 -19.60 1.66
CA ARG A 175 18.09 -19.91 0.60
C ARG A 175 16.98 -18.89 0.51
N ALA A 176 16.50 -18.39 1.65
CA ALA A 176 15.51 -17.32 1.69
C ALA A 176 16.08 -16.04 1.03
N GLY A 177 17.34 -15.69 1.30
CA GLY A 177 18.03 -14.57 0.64
C GLY A 177 18.10 -14.74 -0.88
N VAL A 178 18.56 -15.90 -1.37
CA VAL A 178 18.59 -16.20 -2.82
C VAL A 178 17.18 -16.16 -3.42
N SER A 179 16.20 -16.73 -2.72
CA SER A 179 14.80 -16.74 -3.17
C SER A 179 14.22 -15.33 -3.21
N SER A 180 14.61 -14.45 -2.28
CA SER A 180 14.19 -13.05 -2.24
C SER A 180 14.65 -12.29 -3.47
N VAL A 181 15.92 -12.45 -3.86
CA VAL A 181 16.47 -11.86 -5.09
C VAL A 181 15.73 -12.42 -6.32
N ALA A 182 15.50 -13.73 -6.39
CA ALA A 182 14.79 -14.33 -7.51
C ALA A 182 13.34 -13.83 -7.61
N LEU A 183 12.61 -13.77 -6.49
CA LEU A 183 11.25 -13.23 -6.42
C LEU A 183 11.21 -11.76 -6.83
N PHE A 184 12.18 -10.97 -6.38
CA PHE A 184 12.30 -9.56 -6.74
C PHE A 184 12.50 -9.38 -8.25
N VAL A 185 13.45 -10.11 -8.85
CA VAL A 185 13.70 -10.06 -10.30
C VAL A 185 12.47 -10.49 -11.09
N LEU A 186 11.77 -11.54 -10.66
CA LEU A 186 10.54 -11.99 -11.31
C LEU A 186 9.41 -10.96 -11.19
N ALA A 187 9.24 -10.36 -10.02
CA ALA A 187 8.26 -9.31 -9.81
C ALA A 187 8.57 -8.07 -10.66
N PHE A 188 9.85 -7.66 -10.72
CA PHE A 188 10.30 -6.56 -11.57
C PHE A 188 10.04 -6.83 -13.04
N ALA A 189 10.47 -7.99 -13.54
CA ALA A 189 10.25 -8.36 -14.94
C ALA A 189 8.76 -8.47 -15.28
N GLY A 190 7.95 -9.01 -14.38
CA GLY A 190 6.49 -9.08 -14.54
C GLY A 190 5.83 -7.70 -14.57
N ALA A 191 6.21 -6.81 -13.65
CA ALA A 191 5.68 -5.46 -13.59
C ALA A 191 6.12 -4.61 -14.79
N ALA A 192 7.40 -4.68 -15.18
CA ALA A 192 7.92 -4.00 -16.37
C ALA A 192 7.29 -4.53 -17.66
N LEU A 193 7.00 -5.83 -17.75
CA LEU A 193 6.26 -6.38 -18.89
C LEU A 193 4.80 -5.92 -18.89
N ALA A 194 4.15 -5.87 -17.72
CA ALA A 194 2.78 -5.38 -17.59
C ALA A 194 2.69 -3.89 -17.99
N ASP A 195 3.66 -3.08 -17.59
CA ASP A 195 3.82 -1.68 -18.01
C ASP A 195 4.04 -1.56 -19.53
N ALA A 196 5.05 -2.27 -20.08
CA ALA A 196 5.35 -2.24 -21.51
C ALA A 196 4.23 -2.78 -22.42
N THR A 197 3.30 -3.57 -21.88
CA THR A 197 2.14 -4.08 -22.61
C THR A 197 0.87 -3.25 -22.42
N GLY A 198 0.93 -2.18 -21.62
CA GLY A 198 -0.22 -1.34 -21.28
C GLY A 198 -1.21 -2.03 -20.32
N LEU A 199 -0.82 -3.10 -19.65
CA LEU A 199 -1.63 -3.72 -18.60
C LEU A 199 -1.62 -2.89 -17.31
N ILE A 200 -0.50 -2.20 -17.05
CA ILE A 200 -0.39 -1.13 -16.05
C ILE A 200 -0.16 0.15 -16.85
N GLU A 201 -1.15 1.01 -16.90
CA GLU A 201 -1.03 2.31 -17.53
C GLU A 201 -0.42 3.28 -16.51
N GLU A 202 0.61 4.02 -16.92
CA GLU A 202 1.10 5.16 -16.14
C GLU A 202 -0.03 6.18 -16.00
N TYR A 203 -0.16 6.77 -14.82
CA TYR A 203 -1.22 7.72 -14.58
C TYR A 203 -1.06 8.96 -15.48
N GLU A 204 -2.04 9.19 -16.35
CA GLU A 204 -2.18 10.40 -17.14
C GLU A 204 -3.30 11.29 -16.54
N PRO A 205 -2.99 12.54 -16.14
CA PRO A 205 -4.01 13.50 -15.69
C PRO A 205 -5.07 13.74 -16.79
N PRO A 206 -6.35 13.93 -16.42
CA PRO A 206 -7.39 14.11 -17.44
C PRO A 206 -7.24 15.40 -18.22
N GLU A 207 -7.41 15.33 -19.54
CA GLU A 207 -7.35 16.48 -20.43
C GLU A 207 -8.69 17.23 -20.44
N LEU A 208 -8.80 18.22 -19.55
CA LEU A 208 -9.98 19.07 -19.47
C LEU A 208 -9.83 20.28 -20.39
N SER A 209 -10.87 20.57 -21.17
CA SER A 209 -11.03 21.90 -21.79
C SER A 209 -11.54 22.91 -20.76
N ALA A 210 -11.33 24.22 -20.97
CA ALA A 210 -11.89 25.25 -20.09
C ALA A 210 -13.42 25.10 -19.89
N ALA A 211 -14.16 24.71 -20.92
CA ALA A 211 -15.60 24.43 -20.82
C ALA A 211 -15.92 23.23 -19.92
N LYS A 212 -15.06 22.21 -19.90
CA LYS A 212 -15.18 21.05 -19.00
C LYS A 212 -14.69 21.37 -17.57
N VAL A 213 -13.89 22.40 -17.38
CA VAL A 213 -13.49 22.86 -16.04
C VAL A 213 -14.63 23.65 -15.38
N ALA A 214 -15.40 24.41 -16.16
CA ALA A 214 -16.58 25.08 -15.66
C ALA A 214 -17.60 24.07 -15.05
N GLY A 215 -18.17 24.44 -13.91
CA GLY A 215 -19.05 23.59 -13.13
C GLY A 215 -18.91 23.79 -11.62
N VAL A 216 -19.54 22.89 -10.87
CA VAL A 216 -19.48 22.89 -9.40
C VAL A 216 -18.50 21.81 -8.95
N TRP A 217 -17.59 22.20 -8.07
CA TRP A 217 -16.57 21.36 -7.46
C TRP A 217 -16.78 21.35 -5.96
N ARG A 218 -16.73 20.18 -5.31
CA ARG A 218 -16.97 20.03 -3.88
C ARG A 218 -15.81 19.36 -3.19
N GLY A 219 -15.38 19.94 -2.08
CA GLY A 219 -14.37 19.36 -1.20
C GLY A 219 -14.96 18.92 0.13
N ASP A 220 -14.06 18.50 1.01
CA ASP A 220 -14.37 18.21 2.40
C ASP A 220 -14.84 19.47 3.15
N ASP A 221 -15.39 19.27 4.36
CA ASP A 221 -15.91 20.35 5.22
C ASP A 221 -17.01 21.22 4.57
N GLY A 222 -17.56 20.71 3.46
CA GLY A 222 -18.55 21.37 2.62
C GLY A 222 -18.02 22.62 1.92
N ALA A 223 -16.74 22.59 1.52
CA ALA A 223 -16.15 23.49 0.54
C ALA A 223 -16.84 23.32 -0.82
N GLU A 224 -17.20 24.43 -1.46
CA GLU A 224 -17.80 24.44 -2.78
C GLU A 224 -17.18 25.55 -3.64
N LEU A 225 -16.74 25.19 -4.84
CA LEU A 225 -16.19 26.09 -5.84
C LEU A 225 -17.02 25.97 -7.12
N ARG A 226 -17.71 27.06 -7.48
CA ARG A 226 -18.46 27.18 -8.73
C ARG A 226 -17.66 27.99 -9.72
N LEU A 227 -17.23 27.34 -10.80
CA LEU A 227 -16.52 27.95 -11.91
C LEU A 227 -17.52 28.22 -13.03
N LEU A 228 -17.94 29.48 -13.18
CA LEU A 228 -18.90 29.86 -14.21
C LEU A 228 -18.21 30.03 -15.57
N PRO A 229 -18.89 29.74 -16.68
CA PRO A 229 -18.42 30.12 -18.02
C PRO A 229 -18.11 31.63 -18.08
N GLY A 230 -17.02 31.99 -18.77
CA GLY A 230 -16.59 33.39 -18.87
C GLY A 230 -15.67 33.86 -17.74
N GLY A 231 -15.20 32.96 -16.86
CA GLY A 231 -14.10 33.26 -15.94
C GLY A 231 -14.55 33.85 -14.59
N ARG A 232 -15.83 33.81 -14.23
CA ARG A 232 -16.31 34.18 -12.89
C ARG A 232 -16.31 32.96 -11.96
N ALA A 233 -15.86 33.14 -10.73
CA ALA A 233 -15.85 32.11 -9.69
C ALA A 233 -16.76 32.52 -8.52
N GLU A 234 -17.40 31.53 -7.89
CA GLU A 234 -18.09 31.70 -6.61
C GLU A 234 -17.61 30.58 -5.68
N SER A 235 -17.23 30.94 -4.46
CA SER A 235 -16.63 30.03 -3.49
C SER A 235 -17.39 30.09 -2.17
N ALA A 236 -17.55 28.94 -1.54
CA ALA A 236 -18.08 28.81 -0.20
C ALA A 236 -17.18 27.86 0.61
N ARG A 237 -16.73 28.31 1.79
CA ARG A 237 -15.80 27.62 2.69
C ARG A 237 -14.61 27.01 1.97
N MET A 238 -14.04 27.79 1.06
CA MET A 238 -13.04 27.31 0.12
C MET A 238 -11.65 27.43 0.73
N PRO A 239 -10.88 26.33 0.87
CA PRO A 239 -9.47 26.41 1.21
C PRO A 239 -8.73 27.31 0.22
N ALA A 240 -8.00 28.29 0.71
CA ALA A 240 -7.20 29.22 -0.09
C ALA A 240 -5.83 29.40 0.55
N GLU A 241 -4.86 29.80 -0.27
CA GLU A 241 -3.53 30.16 0.22
C GLU A 241 -3.68 31.34 1.19
N GLY A 242 -2.97 31.29 2.32
CA GLY A 242 -2.90 32.42 3.24
C GLY A 242 -2.22 33.63 2.59
N GLU A 243 -2.44 34.81 3.15
CA GLU A 243 -1.74 36.01 2.70
C GLU A 243 -0.22 35.85 2.84
N PHE A 244 0.52 36.39 1.87
CA PHE A 244 1.98 36.31 1.86
C PHE A 244 2.56 36.93 3.14
N GLY A 245 3.29 36.13 3.92
CA GLY A 245 3.86 36.54 5.20
C GLY A 245 2.97 36.32 6.42
N SER A 246 1.80 35.70 6.25
CA SER A 246 1.04 35.14 7.36
C SER A 246 1.67 33.84 7.86
N ASP A 247 1.44 33.50 9.13
CA ASP A 247 1.86 32.22 9.73
C ASP A 247 0.93 31.05 9.31
N GLU A 248 -0.15 31.33 8.59
CA GLU A 248 -1.16 30.35 8.18
C GLU A 248 -0.97 29.94 6.72
N ASP A 249 -0.58 28.68 6.49
CA ASP A 249 -0.42 28.13 5.13
C ASP A 249 -1.74 27.99 4.37
N MET A 250 -2.87 27.93 5.09
CA MET A 250 -4.21 27.72 4.55
C MET A 250 -5.25 28.49 5.36
N VAL A 251 -6.13 29.20 4.65
CA VAL A 251 -7.30 29.88 5.21
C VAL A 251 -8.59 29.40 4.51
N VAL A 252 -9.75 29.64 5.13
CA VAL A 252 -11.05 29.25 4.58
C VAL A 252 -11.83 30.50 4.14
N CYS A 253 -12.19 30.55 2.86
CA CYS A 253 -12.70 31.76 2.23
C CYS A 253 -14.06 31.58 1.56
N ASP A 254 -14.93 32.57 1.72
CA ASP A 254 -16.21 32.71 1.03
C ASP A 254 -16.16 33.94 0.11
N GLY A 255 -16.75 33.86 -1.08
CA GLY A 255 -16.88 35.04 -1.93
C GLY A 255 -17.05 34.78 -3.41
N ALA A 256 -17.10 35.87 -4.17
CA ALA A 256 -17.06 35.84 -5.62
C ALA A 256 -15.69 36.29 -6.11
N GLY A 257 -15.29 35.82 -7.28
CA GLY A 257 -13.98 36.06 -7.85
C GLY A 257 -13.93 35.82 -9.35
N THR A 258 -12.71 35.63 -9.83
CA THR A 258 -12.42 35.21 -11.19
C THR A 258 -11.61 33.93 -11.19
N TRP A 259 -11.66 33.19 -12.30
CA TRP A 259 -10.80 32.04 -12.52
C TRP A 259 -10.27 32.03 -13.95
N ALA A 260 -9.11 31.41 -14.11
CA ALA A 260 -8.49 31.14 -15.40
C ALA A 260 -8.00 29.69 -15.45
N TYR A 261 -8.10 29.08 -16.63
CA TYR A 261 -7.53 27.76 -16.90
C TYR A 261 -6.28 27.90 -17.75
N ALA A 262 -5.22 27.20 -17.36
CA ALA A 262 -3.99 27.12 -18.12
C ALA A 262 -3.55 25.66 -18.27
N THR A 263 -3.12 25.31 -19.48
CA THR A 263 -2.60 23.98 -19.85
C THR A 263 -1.13 24.01 -20.21
N GLU A 264 -0.51 25.20 -20.23
CA GLU A 264 0.85 25.39 -20.72
C GLU A 264 1.75 26.08 -19.68
N GLY A 265 2.96 25.54 -19.55
CA GLY A 265 4.07 26.08 -18.75
C GLY A 265 5.32 25.19 -18.90
N PRO A 266 6.54 25.74 -18.88
CA PRO A 266 7.78 25.00 -19.12
C PRO A 266 8.11 23.91 -18.09
N TYR A 267 7.32 23.82 -17.00
CA TYR A 267 7.49 22.86 -15.91
C TYR A 267 6.19 22.12 -15.54
N GLU A 268 5.16 22.18 -16.39
CA GLU A 268 3.82 21.70 -15.99
C GLU A 268 3.39 20.46 -16.76
N ALA A 269 3.20 19.37 -16.01
CA ALA A 269 2.74 18.08 -16.52
C ALA A 269 1.20 17.90 -16.48
N ARG A 270 0.44 18.92 -16.05
CA ARG A 270 -1.03 18.86 -15.87
C ARG A 270 -1.65 20.25 -15.91
N GLY A 271 -2.93 20.33 -16.28
CA GLY A 271 -3.68 21.60 -16.30
C GLY A 271 -3.86 22.22 -14.91
N ARG A 272 -4.00 23.54 -14.86
CA ARG A 272 -4.23 24.31 -13.62
C ARG A 272 -5.39 25.30 -13.72
N VAL A 273 -6.10 25.47 -12.61
CA VAL A 273 -7.18 26.43 -12.39
C VAL A 273 -6.71 27.44 -11.36
N VAL A 274 -6.47 28.66 -11.79
CA VAL A 274 -6.07 29.76 -10.91
C VAL A 274 -7.33 30.51 -10.50
N VAL A 275 -7.62 30.57 -9.21
CA VAL A 275 -8.78 31.26 -8.64
C VAL A 275 -8.31 32.52 -7.90
N ARG A 276 -8.97 33.65 -8.17
CA ARG A 276 -8.70 34.95 -7.53
C ARG A 276 -10.00 35.52 -6.98
N LEU A 277 -10.12 35.63 -5.66
CA LEU A 277 -11.33 36.13 -5.02
C LEU A 277 -11.34 37.67 -5.01
N SER A 278 -12.47 38.28 -5.36
CA SER A 278 -12.64 39.74 -5.46
C SER A 278 -12.93 40.39 -4.10
N ALA A 279 -13.52 39.65 -3.16
CA ALA A 279 -13.52 40.02 -1.74
C ALA A 279 -12.22 39.46 -1.14
N GLY A 280 -11.17 40.28 -1.19
CA GLY A 280 -9.80 39.90 -0.81
C GLY A 280 -8.72 40.66 -1.57
N SER A 281 -9.07 41.36 -2.65
CA SER A 281 -8.18 42.34 -3.26
C SER A 281 -8.13 43.63 -2.41
N GLY A 282 -7.49 43.55 -1.25
CA GLY A 282 -7.29 44.67 -0.31
C GLY A 282 -7.36 44.29 1.17
N THR A 283 -6.25 43.75 1.70
CA THR A 283 -5.68 43.96 3.05
C THR A 283 -6.45 43.61 4.34
N ASP A 284 -7.65 43.02 4.35
CA ASP A 284 -8.31 42.68 5.64
C ASP A 284 -8.99 41.29 5.72
N SER A 285 -8.99 40.48 4.66
CA SER A 285 -9.74 39.20 4.64
C SER A 285 -8.92 37.94 4.86
N GLY A 286 -7.59 37.99 4.99
CA GLY A 286 -6.71 36.83 5.18
C GLY A 286 -6.64 35.84 4.00
N CYS A 287 -7.61 35.89 3.09
CA CYS A 287 -7.66 35.18 1.81
C CYS A 287 -6.59 35.72 0.87
N GLY A 288 -5.56 34.92 0.58
CA GLY A 288 -4.46 35.31 -0.32
C GLY A 288 -4.92 35.70 -1.73
N ASP A 289 -3.98 36.28 -2.48
CA ASP A 289 -4.25 36.92 -3.79
C ASP A 289 -4.71 35.92 -4.88
N GLU A 290 -4.17 34.70 -4.87
CA GLU A 290 -4.63 33.62 -5.74
C GLU A 290 -4.45 32.24 -5.09
N THR A 291 -5.19 31.25 -5.58
CA THR A 291 -4.97 29.85 -5.24
C THR A 291 -4.93 29.03 -6.51
N THR A 292 -3.84 28.27 -6.69
CA THR A 292 -3.62 27.46 -7.89
C THR A 292 -4.00 26.00 -7.64
N TRP A 293 -5.15 25.62 -8.20
CA TRP A 293 -5.64 24.24 -8.22
C TRP A 293 -5.08 23.50 -9.43
N ARG A 294 -4.68 22.25 -9.27
CA ARG A 294 -4.15 21.40 -10.35
C ARG A 294 -5.14 20.30 -10.68
N VAL A 295 -5.23 19.92 -11.95
CA VAL A 295 -6.12 18.86 -12.43
C VAL A 295 -5.58 17.48 -12.04
N SER A 296 -6.49 16.62 -11.59
CA SER A 296 -6.23 15.24 -11.18
C SER A 296 -7.48 14.36 -11.46
N GLY A 297 -7.49 13.12 -10.97
CA GLY A 297 -8.58 12.17 -11.12
C GLY A 297 -8.56 11.47 -12.48
N THR A 298 -9.74 11.22 -13.04
CA THR A 298 -9.86 10.55 -14.35
C THR A 298 -10.78 11.34 -15.26
N ASP A 299 -10.82 11.01 -16.55
CA ASP A 299 -11.76 11.65 -17.49
C ASP A 299 -13.23 11.55 -17.05
N ARG A 300 -13.58 10.48 -16.34
CA ARG A 300 -14.96 10.22 -15.85
C ARG A 300 -15.23 10.85 -14.50
N ALA A 301 -14.20 11.00 -13.67
CA ALA A 301 -14.28 11.56 -12.34
C ALA A 301 -13.09 12.50 -12.13
N PRO A 302 -13.12 13.69 -12.77
CA PRO A 302 -12.03 14.64 -12.66
C PRO A 302 -12.03 15.28 -11.26
N GLU A 303 -10.84 15.64 -10.82
CA GLU A 303 -10.58 16.25 -9.53
C GLU A 303 -9.72 17.51 -9.72
N LEU A 304 -9.83 18.43 -8.76
CA LEU A 304 -8.91 19.55 -8.59
C LEU A 304 -8.22 19.38 -7.24
N PHE A 305 -6.92 19.58 -7.16
CA PHE A 305 -6.21 19.49 -5.89
C PHE A 305 -5.23 20.64 -5.69
N VAL A 306 -4.88 20.89 -4.44
CA VAL A 306 -3.85 21.82 -4.03
C VAL A 306 -3.14 21.26 -2.79
N ILE A 307 -1.86 21.59 -2.63
CA ILE A 307 -1.08 21.29 -1.42
C ILE A 307 -0.72 22.64 -0.80
N PHE A 308 -1.17 22.89 0.41
CA PHE A 308 -0.85 24.09 1.18
C PHE A 308 0.39 23.87 2.05
N GLY A 309 1.27 24.87 2.12
CA GLY A 309 2.52 24.79 2.89
C GLY A 309 3.64 24.07 2.13
N ASP A 310 4.45 23.29 2.86
CA ASP A 310 5.60 22.57 2.30
C ASP A 310 5.16 21.56 1.21
N PRO A 311 5.67 21.60 -0.03
CA PRO A 311 5.33 20.62 -1.06
C PRO A 311 5.55 19.15 -0.64
N ASP A 312 6.48 18.88 0.28
CA ASP A 312 6.82 17.52 0.73
C ASP A 312 5.99 17.05 1.94
N GLY A 313 5.31 17.96 2.65
CA GLY A 313 4.64 17.68 3.93
C GLY A 313 3.35 18.46 4.20
N GLY A 314 2.93 19.28 3.25
CA GLY A 314 1.83 20.22 3.35
C GLY A 314 0.45 19.56 3.35
N GLU A 315 -0.59 20.35 3.59
CA GLU A 315 -1.95 19.86 3.67
C GLU A 315 -2.56 19.70 2.26
N LEU A 316 -2.98 18.47 1.92
CA LEU A 316 -3.61 18.17 0.64
C LEU A 316 -5.10 18.43 0.72
N ARG A 317 -5.63 19.26 -0.19
CA ARG A 317 -7.08 19.47 -0.37
C ARG A 317 -7.49 19.06 -1.77
N ILE A 318 -8.62 18.34 -1.85
CA ILE A 318 -9.16 17.79 -3.10
C ILE A 318 -10.60 18.29 -3.26
N LEU A 319 -10.94 18.75 -4.46
CA LEU A 319 -12.29 19.02 -4.91
C LEU A 319 -12.68 18.01 -5.99
N LYS A 320 -13.84 17.40 -5.82
CA LYS A 320 -14.44 16.46 -6.77
C LYS A 320 -15.49 17.18 -7.59
N ARG A 321 -15.53 16.89 -8.89
CA ARG A 321 -16.56 17.44 -9.76
C ARG A 321 -17.94 16.89 -9.38
N ASP A 322 -18.91 17.77 -9.22
CA ASP A 322 -20.30 17.34 -9.08
C ASP A 322 -20.77 16.73 -10.40
N ALA A 323 -21.35 15.54 -10.36
CA ALA A 323 -21.94 14.96 -11.55
C ALA A 323 -23.10 15.86 -11.98
N ALA A 324 -23.01 16.45 -13.17
CA ALA A 324 -24.11 17.21 -13.74
C ALA A 324 -25.36 16.31 -13.76
N ARG A 325 -26.40 16.71 -13.00
CA ARG A 325 -27.73 16.11 -13.10
C ARG A 325 -28.38 16.47 -14.43
#